data_AF-A0A9P0GTA4-F1
#
_entry.id   AF-A0A9P0GTA4-F1
#
_cell.length_a   1.000
_cell.length_b   1.000
_cell.length_c   1.000
_cell.angle_alpha   90.00
_cell.angle_beta   90.00
_cell.angle_gamma   90.00
#
_symmetry.space_group_name_H-M   'P 1'
#
loop_
_entity.id
_entity.type
_entity.pdbx_description
1 polymer ?
#
loop_
_entity_poly.entity_id
_entity_poly.type
_entity_poly.pdbx_seq_one_letter_code
_entity_poly.pdbx_strand_id
1 'polypeptide(L)'
;MTENFHCREINRKCTEFSAEKFVDVLLTEGEKATCDETSESFNEHCVIPTFYDEILCKKGQNCFHQNRFSFCLTSLLGLTALGTRPALKILILTKQQCTPIKAYRRYLATILYMLELYEYEFKPGSKSWSSLEKVRKMHNFASNLGHRKLDYRINQLEMALTQFGFIGFALVRGRFIGIHEVSEEELKGFIHLWRAVGYVLGIEDRFNICRESVKETKEICEELMRRVFIPGLQQPGDDFYNVAKVVVEGFRGMIPGLHLDNMLHYTHMIMESNEDVANCAKDHLSPLDTIEQLKLKILVNVMWAMQYRIFRFIMNNFLLLIIWLWINFPIVAYWKFGITHHSHVRI
;
A
#
# COMPACT_ATOMS: atom_id res chain seq x y z
N MET A 1 19.12 59.53 -9.34
CA MET A 1 18.93 58.91 -8.01
C MET A 1 17.73 57.95 -8.07
N THR A 2 17.70 57.07 -9.06
CA THR A 2 16.51 56.29 -9.47
C THR A 2 16.92 55.03 -10.25
N GLU A 3 17.97 54.34 -9.84
CA GLU A 3 18.39 53.06 -10.45
C GLU A 3 18.71 51.95 -9.43
N ASN A 4 18.51 52.20 -8.13
CA ASN A 4 18.85 51.23 -7.08
C ASN A 4 17.62 50.57 -6.41
N PHE A 5 16.42 50.72 -6.99
CA PHE A 5 15.21 50.07 -6.47
C PHE A 5 14.83 48.78 -7.21
N HIS A 6 15.55 48.41 -8.29
CA HIS A 6 15.21 47.24 -9.12
C HIS A 6 16.10 46.00 -8.87
N CYS A 7 16.98 46.03 -7.86
CA CYS A 7 17.84 44.90 -7.47
C CYS A 7 17.50 44.32 -6.09
N ARG A 8 16.32 44.64 -5.55
CA ARG A 8 15.77 44.05 -4.31
C ARG A 8 14.43 43.35 -4.51
N GLU A 9 14.07 43.04 -5.76
CA GLU A 9 13.02 42.07 -6.03
C GLU A 9 13.62 40.66 -6.06
N ILE A 10 13.48 39.99 -4.91
CA ILE A 10 13.02 38.60 -4.86
C ILE A 10 13.93 37.61 -5.60
N ASN A 11 15.18 37.54 -5.14
CA ASN A 11 15.98 36.32 -5.25
C ASN A 11 15.64 35.34 -4.11
N ARG A 12 14.33 35.16 -3.84
CA ARG A 12 13.86 33.95 -3.15
C ARG A 12 14.04 32.84 -4.17
N LYS A 13 15.19 32.18 -4.15
CA LYS A 13 15.28 30.82 -4.67
C LYS A 13 14.20 30.04 -3.93
N CYS A 14 13.02 29.88 -4.54
CA CYS A 14 12.21 28.70 -4.30
C CYS A 14 13.16 27.55 -4.58
N THR A 15 13.70 26.95 -3.52
CA THR A 15 14.48 25.73 -3.66
C THR A 15 13.56 24.74 -4.34
N GLU A 16 13.84 24.45 -5.61
CA GLU A 16 13.10 23.49 -6.40
C GLU A 16 13.02 22.18 -5.61
N PHE A 17 11.82 21.60 -5.53
CA PHE A 17 11.61 20.36 -4.80
C PHE A 17 12.55 19.27 -5.33
N SER A 18 13.11 18.48 -4.43
CA SER A 18 13.99 17.35 -4.76
C SER A 18 13.52 16.12 -4.02
N ALA A 19 13.09 15.10 -4.78
CA ALA A 19 12.67 13.82 -4.23
C ALA A 19 13.82 13.12 -3.47
N GLU A 20 15.06 13.22 -3.98
CA GLU A 20 16.25 12.68 -3.31
C GLU A 20 16.43 13.27 -1.91
N LYS A 21 16.36 14.61 -1.78
CA LYS A 21 16.46 15.28 -0.47
C LYS A 21 15.30 14.90 0.45
N PHE A 22 14.09 14.79 -0.09
CA PHE A 22 12.94 14.34 0.69
C PHE A 22 13.16 12.93 1.23
N VAL A 23 13.61 12.00 0.39
CA VAL A 23 13.88 10.61 0.78
C VAL A 23 15.07 10.52 1.74
N ASP A 24 16.09 11.36 1.61
CA ASP A 24 17.19 11.45 2.57
C ASP A 24 16.70 11.84 3.96
N VAL A 25 15.86 12.87 4.05
CA VAL A 25 15.23 13.29 5.32
C VAL A 25 14.35 12.18 5.88
N LEU A 26 13.54 11.53 5.04
CA LEU A 26 12.68 10.43 5.48
C LEU A 26 13.48 9.23 6.01
N LEU A 27 14.57 8.85 5.35
CA LEU A 27 15.41 7.72 5.75
C LEU A 27 16.27 8.03 6.98
N THR A 28 16.59 9.29 7.26
CA THR A 28 17.49 9.67 8.37
C THR A 28 16.76 10.19 9.61
N GLU A 29 15.75 11.03 9.42
CA GLU A 29 14.95 11.62 10.50
C GLU A 29 13.67 10.83 10.74
N GLY A 30 13.02 10.33 9.68
CA GLY A 30 11.78 9.55 9.80
C GLY A 30 11.96 8.23 10.54
N GLU A 31 13.17 7.64 10.50
CA GLU A 31 13.51 6.44 11.28
C GLU A 31 13.53 6.72 12.80
N LYS A 32 13.88 7.96 13.19
CA LYS A 32 14.04 8.37 14.59
C LYS A 32 12.75 8.94 15.20
N ALA A 33 11.86 9.47 14.36
CA ALA A 33 10.60 10.07 14.79
C ALA A 33 9.52 9.00 14.99
N THR A 34 8.86 9.00 16.14
CA THR A 34 7.77 8.05 16.44
C THR A 34 6.48 8.43 15.71
N CYS A 35 5.63 7.45 15.44
CA CYS A 35 4.31 7.63 14.83
C CYS A 35 3.23 6.90 15.64
N ASP A 36 3.23 7.16 16.94
CA ASP A 36 2.30 6.60 17.93
C ASP A 36 1.94 7.68 18.95
N GLU A 37 1.24 7.32 20.03
CA GLU A 37 0.77 8.26 21.06
C GLU A 37 1.85 9.12 21.72
N THR A 38 3.14 8.78 21.54
CA THR A 38 4.26 9.60 22.02
C THR A 38 4.55 10.82 21.14
N SER A 39 3.99 10.87 19.93
CA SER A 39 4.13 11.99 19.00
C SER A 39 2.96 12.97 19.12
N GLU A 40 3.25 14.27 19.10
CA GLU A 40 2.24 15.33 19.04
C GLU A 40 1.40 15.25 17.76
N SER A 41 2.04 15.03 16.61
CA SER A 41 1.36 14.89 15.32
C SER A 41 0.39 13.71 15.31
N PHE A 42 0.72 12.62 16.01
CA PHE A 42 -0.25 11.56 16.25
C PHE A 42 -1.43 12.19 16.99
N ASN A 43 -1.29 12.65 18.23
CA ASN A 43 -2.42 13.06 19.05
C ASN A 43 -3.31 14.16 18.42
N GLU A 44 -2.72 15.10 17.68
CA GLU A 44 -3.44 16.20 17.04
C GLU A 44 -4.14 15.81 15.74
N HIS A 45 -3.61 14.87 14.95
CA HIS A 45 -4.19 14.46 13.67
C HIS A 45 -5.41 13.53 13.82
N CYS A 46 -6.23 13.75 14.85
CA CYS A 46 -7.54 13.11 15.01
C CYS A 46 -8.67 13.97 14.41
N VAL A 47 -8.32 14.97 13.61
CA VAL A 47 -9.23 15.90 12.92
C VAL A 47 -8.96 15.92 11.43
N ILE A 48 -9.88 16.50 10.67
CA ILE A 48 -9.72 16.67 9.22
C ILE A 48 -8.55 17.64 8.94
N PRO A 49 -7.61 17.31 8.02
CA PRO A 49 -6.48 18.19 7.75
C PRO A 49 -6.94 19.51 7.13
N THR A 50 -6.22 20.60 7.41
CA THR A 50 -6.53 21.93 6.88
C THR A 50 -6.44 22.02 5.36
N PHE A 51 -5.61 21.18 4.74
CA PHE A 51 -5.49 21.09 3.28
C PHE A 51 -6.59 20.22 2.64
N TYR A 52 -7.50 19.62 3.40
CA TYR A 52 -8.47 18.68 2.86
C TYR A 52 -9.48 19.38 1.92
N ASP A 53 -9.44 18.94 0.66
CA ASP A 53 -10.43 19.22 -0.37
C ASP A 53 -11.34 18.00 -0.61
N GLU A 54 -12.64 18.17 -0.36
CA GLU A 54 -13.66 17.11 -0.53
C GLU A 54 -13.86 16.71 -1.99
N ILE A 55 -13.74 17.65 -2.93
CA ILE A 55 -13.91 17.40 -4.37
C ILE A 55 -12.74 16.55 -4.87
N LEU A 56 -11.51 16.87 -4.47
CA LEU A 56 -10.33 16.04 -4.78
C LEU A 56 -10.44 14.66 -4.14
N CYS A 57 -10.92 14.57 -2.90
CA CYS A 57 -11.15 13.29 -2.23
C CYS A 57 -12.13 12.42 -3.03
N LYS A 58 -13.28 12.97 -3.45
CA LYS A 58 -14.27 12.26 -4.28
C LYS A 58 -13.71 11.84 -5.65
N LYS A 59 -12.87 12.68 -6.28
CA LYS A 59 -12.14 12.30 -7.50
C LYS A 59 -11.23 11.10 -7.24
N GLY A 60 -10.52 11.06 -6.11
CA GLY A 60 -9.68 9.94 -5.71
C GLY A 60 -10.45 8.64 -5.50
N GLN A 61 -11.61 8.72 -4.83
CA GLN A 61 -12.52 7.58 -4.68
C GLN A 61 -13.01 7.07 -6.05
N ASN A 62 -13.41 7.97 -6.95
CA ASN A 62 -13.82 7.60 -8.31
C ASN A 62 -12.68 6.95 -9.11
N CYS A 63 -11.45 7.48 -9.02
CA CYS A 63 -10.26 6.87 -9.64
C CYS A 63 -10.07 5.43 -9.17
N PHE A 64 -10.23 5.18 -7.87
CA PHE A 64 -10.20 3.83 -7.31
C PHE A 64 -11.33 2.95 -7.87
N HIS A 65 -12.58 3.40 -7.87
CA HIS A 65 -13.71 2.60 -8.37
C HIS A 65 -13.53 2.16 -9.83
N GLN A 66 -12.95 3.02 -10.67
CA GLN A 66 -12.67 2.73 -12.07
C GLN A 66 -11.51 1.73 -12.28
N ASN A 67 -10.62 1.57 -11.30
CA ASN A 67 -9.44 0.71 -11.39
C ASN A 67 -9.30 -0.21 -10.15
N ARG A 68 -10.43 -0.60 -9.55
CA ARG A 68 -10.50 -1.28 -8.24
C ARG A 68 -9.65 -2.54 -8.20
N PHE A 69 -9.72 -3.36 -9.26
CA PHE A 69 -8.91 -4.57 -9.37
C PHE A 69 -7.41 -4.27 -9.25
N SER A 70 -6.94 -3.30 -10.02
CA SER A 70 -5.54 -2.91 -10.11
C SER A 70 -5.02 -2.31 -8.80
N PHE A 71 -5.83 -1.50 -8.10
CA PHE A 71 -5.46 -0.97 -6.79
C PHE A 71 -5.45 -2.03 -5.68
N CYS A 72 -6.34 -3.02 -5.72
CA CYS A 72 -6.28 -4.17 -4.80
C CYS A 72 -5.02 -5.01 -5.06
N LEU A 73 -4.65 -5.23 -6.33
CA LEU A 73 -3.40 -5.91 -6.70
C LEU A 73 -2.17 -5.11 -6.24
N THR A 74 -2.18 -3.78 -6.39
CA THR A 74 -1.14 -2.88 -5.86
C THR A 74 -0.91 -3.13 -4.38
N SER A 75 -1.98 -3.15 -3.59
CA SER A 75 -1.91 -3.34 -2.14
C SER A 75 -1.37 -4.72 -1.77
N LEU A 76 -1.74 -5.76 -2.53
CA LEU A 76 -1.24 -7.12 -2.33
C LEU A 76 0.26 -7.23 -2.60
N LEU A 77 0.76 -6.62 -3.68
CA LEU A 77 2.18 -6.64 -4.04
C LEU A 77 3.01 -5.73 -3.12
N GLY A 78 2.46 -4.58 -2.73
CA GLY A 78 3.08 -3.70 -1.76
C GLY A 78 3.22 -4.34 -0.39
N LEU A 79 2.25 -5.16 0.04
CA LEU A 79 2.39 -5.99 1.24
C LEU A 79 3.59 -6.95 1.16
N THR A 80 3.83 -7.57 0.00
CA THR A 80 5.02 -8.41 -0.22
C THR A 80 6.29 -7.58 -0.04
N ALA A 81 6.37 -6.41 -0.68
CA ALA A 81 7.54 -5.54 -0.57
C ALA A 81 7.75 -5.03 0.88
N LEU A 82 6.67 -4.72 1.60
CA LEU A 82 6.70 -4.32 3.02
C LEU A 82 7.18 -5.43 3.96
N GLY A 83 7.00 -6.70 3.57
CA GLY A 83 7.51 -7.83 4.34
C GLY A 83 9.03 -7.79 4.52
N THR A 84 9.76 -7.05 3.70
CA THR A 84 11.23 -6.92 3.79
C THR A 84 11.68 -5.89 4.84
N ARG A 85 10.74 -5.16 5.45
CA ARG A 85 11.02 -4.03 6.34
C ARG A 85 11.07 -4.43 7.82
N PRO A 86 11.79 -3.66 8.67
CA PRO A 86 11.86 -3.90 10.11
C PRO A 86 10.50 -4.01 10.81
N ALA A 87 9.46 -3.31 10.35
CA ALA A 87 8.11 -3.43 10.91
C ALA A 87 7.53 -4.85 10.83
N LEU A 88 8.08 -5.75 9.99
CA LEU A 88 7.72 -7.17 9.99
C LEU A 88 7.84 -7.79 11.40
N LYS A 89 8.86 -7.40 12.18
CA LYS A 89 9.06 -7.92 13.55
C LYS A 89 7.89 -7.56 14.47
N ILE A 90 7.36 -6.34 14.36
CA ILE A 90 6.15 -5.94 15.09
C ILE A 90 4.96 -6.81 14.65
N LEU A 91 4.78 -7.03 13.34
CA LEU A 91 3.68 -7.85 12.84
C LEU A 91 3.77 -9.30 13.36
N ILE A 92 4.97 -9.89 13.42
CA ILE A 92 5.22 -11.21 14.01
C ILE A 92 4.81 -11.22 15.49
N LEU A 93 5.20 -10.20 16.26
CA LEU A 93 4.85 -10.09 17.69
C LEU A 93 3.34 -10.06 17.94
N THR A 94 2.55 -9.44 17.06
CA THR A 94 1.09 -9.39 17.24
C THR A 94 0.42 -10.77 17.18
N LYS A 95 1.12 -11.77 16.62
CA LYS A 95 0.63 -13.14 16.35
C LYS A 95 -0.65 -13.19 15.50
N GLN A 96 -0.99 -12.11 14.80
CA GLN A 96 -2.17 -12.04 13.91
C GLN A 96 -1.93 -12.70 12.55
N GLN A 97 -0.70 -13.14 12.28
CA GLN A 97 -0.32 -13.84 11.05
C GLN A 97 0.61 -15.03 11.34
N CYS A 98 0.52 -15.62 12.55
CA CYS A 98 1.32 -16.80 12.91
C CYS A 98 0.74 -18.11 12.36
N THR A 99 -0.51 -18.11 11.91
CA THR A 99 -1.15 -19.23 11.22
C THR A 99 -1.93 -18.73 9.99
N PRO A 100 -2.13 -19.57 8.96
CA PRO A 100 -2.86 -19.18 7.75
C PRO A 100 -4.27 -18.62 8.02
N ILE A 101 -5.04 -19.21 8.94
CA ILE A 101 -6.38 -18.71 9.29
C ILE A 101 -6.35 -17.33 9.94
N LYS A 102 -5.36 -17.05 10.81
CA LYS A 102 -5.21 -15.72 11.41
C LYS A 102 -4.79 -14.69 10.37
N ALA A 103 -3.85 -15.05 9.48
CA ALA A 103 -3.47 -14.20 8.36
C ALA A 103 -4.67 -13.90 7.46
N TYR A 104 -5.45 -14.91 7.08
CA TYR A 104 -6.71 -14.74 6.32
C TYR A 104 -7.63 -13.70 6.97
N ARG A 105 -7.92 -13.85 8.28
CA ARG A 105 -8.78 -12.90 9.02
C ARG A 105 -8.21 -11.49 9.01
N ARG A 106 -6.91 -11.35 9.28
CA ARG A 106 -6.22 -10.07 9.32
C ARG A 106 -6.33 -9.34 7.98
N TYR A 107 -5.95 -10.01 6.89
CA TYR A 107 -5.92 -9.37 5.57
C TYR A 107 -7.31 -9.16 4.98
N LEU A 108 -8.28 -10.06 5.23
CA LEU A 108 -9.66 -9.78 4.85
C LEU A 108 -10.19 -8.55 5.59
N ALA A 109 -9.92 -8.40 6.90
CA ALA A 109 -10.28 -7.19 7.63
C ALA A 109 -9.60 -5.94 7.04
N THR A 110 -8.31 -6.00 6.70
CA THR A 110 -7.60 -4.90 6.02
C THR A 110 -8.25 -4.54 4.69
N ILE A 111 -8.62 -5.52 3.85
CA ILE A 111 -9.33 -5.28 2.59
C ILE A 111 -10.65 -4.56 2.84
N LEU A 112 -11.43 -4.99 3.84
CA LEU A 112 -12.72 -4.38 4.14
C LEU A 112 -12.57 -2.94 4.65
N TYR A 113 -11.61 -2.67 5.55
CA TYR A 113 -11.31 -1.29 5.98
C TYR A 113 -10.87 -0.40 4.82
N MET A 114 -10.04 -0.95 3.91
CA MET A 114 -9.62 -0.27 2.70
C MET A 114 -10.79 0.05 1.78
N LEU A 115 -11.73 -0.88 1.56
CA LEU A 115 -12.91 -0.61 0.75
C LEU A 115 -13.80 0.46 1.38
N GLU A 116 -13.98 0.44 2.70
CA GLU A 116 -14.76 1.47 3.39
C GLU A 116 -14.18 2.87 3.21
N LEU A 117 -12.87 3.02 3.13
CA LEU A 117 -12.22 4.30 2.81
C LEU A 117 -12.69 4.87 1.46
N TYR A 118 -12.89 4.02 0.46
CA TYR A 118 -13.29 4.45 -0.88
C TYR A 118 -14.80 4.57 -1.06
N GLU A 119 -15.59 3.81 -0.30
CA GLU A 119 -17.05 3.76 -0.47
C GLU A 119 -17.82 4.79 0.40
N TYR A 120 -17.22 5.31 1.48
CA TYR A 120 -17.87 6.26 2.40
C TYR A 120 -17.18 7.62 2.45
N GLU A 121 -17.93 8.67 2.79
CA GLU A 121 -17.40 10.05 2.89
C GLU A 121 -16.24 10.14 3.90
N PHE A 122 -15.15 10.82 3.53
CA PHE A 122 -14.01 11.04 4.43
C PHE A 122 -14.28 12.23 5.36
N LYS A 123 -15.04 12.00 6.45
CA LYS A 123 -15.32 13.03 7.46
C LYS A 123 -15.60 12.41 8.83
N PRO A 124 -15.37 13.14 9.94
CA PRO A 124 -15.71 12.66 11.28
C PRO A 124 -17.15 12.13 11.38
N GLY A 125 -17.31 10.99 12.05
CA GLY A 125 -18.60 10.31 12.20
C GLY A 125 -19.00 9.40 11.04
N SER A 126 -18.28 9.41 9.91
CA SER A 126 -18.51 8.46 8.83
C SER A 126 -17.95 7.07 9.15
N LYS A 127 -18.34 6.09 8.34
CA LYS A 127 -17.83 4.73 8.45
C LYS A 127 -16.34 4.61 8.09
N SER A 128 -15.87 5.33 7.07
CA SER A 128 -14.45 5.38 6.72
C SER A 128 -13.62 5.98 7.85
N TRP A 129 -14.11 7.05 8.48
CA TRP A 129 -13.44 7.68 9.62
C TRP A 129 -13.35 6.74 10.83
N SER A 130 -14.46 6.07 11.16
CA SER A 130 -14.49 5.06 12.24
C SER A 130 -13.49 3.93 11.98
N SER A 131 -13.31 3.52 10.72
CA SER A 131 -12.36 2.50 10.33
C SER A 131 -10.91 2.98 10.41
N LEU A 132 -10.62 4.24 10.05
CA LEU A 132 -9.30 4.85 10.27
C LEU A 132 -8.97 4.96 11.75
N GLU A 133 -9.92 5.35 12.61
CA GLU A 133 -9.73 5.39 14.06
C GLU A 133 -9.42 3.99 14.63
N LYS A 134 -10.10 2.94 14.15
CA LYS A 134 -9.80 1.55 14.54
C LYS A 134 -8.37 1.18 14.13
N VAL A 135 -7.98 1.41 12.87
CA VAL A 135 -6.62 1.11 12.37
C VAL A 135 -5.55 1.87 13.16
N ARG A 136 -5.78 3.15 13.41
CA ARG A 136 -4.90 4.00 14.21
C ARG A 136 -4.70 3.47 15.63
N LYS A 137 -5.77 3.04 16.31
CA LYS A 137 -5.68 2.38 17.63
C LYS A 137 -4.91 1.06 17.56
N MET A 138 -5.10 0.27 16.50
CA MET A 138 -4.34 -0.97 16.29
C MET A 138 -2.85 -0.71 16.08
N HIS A 139 -2.47 0.31 15.31
CA HIS A 139 -1.07 0.71 15.13
C HIS A 139 -0.45 1.18 16.45
N ASN A 140 -1.15 2.02 17.22
CA ASN A 140 -0.66 2.47 18.52
C ASN A 140 -0.45 1.29 19.49
N PHE A 141 -1.41 0.35 19.55
CA PHE A 141 -1.25 -0.87 20.34
C PHE A 141 -0.03 -1.70 19.91
N ALA A 142 0.14 -1.89 18.59
CA ALA A 142 1.26 -2.63 18.04
C ALA A 142 2.61 -1.94 18.31
N SER A 143 2.67 -0.60 18.20
CA SER A 143 3.86 0.19 18.53
C SER A 143 4.25 0.05 20.01
N ASN A 144 3.28 0.17 20.91
CA ASN A 144 3.50 -0.02 22.34
C ASN A 144 3.94 -1.45 22.69
N LEU A 145 3.40 -2.46 22.01
CA LEU A 145 3.86 -3.84 22.16
C LEU A 145 5.30 -4.00 21.66
N GLY A 146 5.63 -3.41 20.51
CA GLY A 146 6.97 -3.40 19.94
C GLY A 146 7.98 -2.76 20.90
N HIS A 147 7.66 -1.61 21.47
CA HIS A 147 8.52 -0.93 22.42
C HIS A 147 8.80 -1.81 23.65
N ARG A 148 7.76 -2.41 24.23
CA ARG A 148 7.89 -3.25 25.44
C ARG A 148 8.68 -4.54 25.22
N LYS A 149 8.73 -5.06 23.99
CA LYS A 149 9.25 -6.41 23.70
C LYS A 149 10.50 -6.44 22.83
N LEU A 150 10.75 -5.39 22.04
CA LEU A 150 11.86 -5.29 21.09
C LEU A 150 12.61 -3.96 21.21
N ASP A 151 12.20 -3.07 22.11
CA ASP A 151 12.68 -1.69 22.16
C ASP A 151 12.54 -0.96 20.80
N TYR A 152 11.45 -1.26 20.09
CA TYR A 152 11.21 -0.73 18.74
C TYR A 152 9.77 -0.22 18.61
N ARG A 153 9.61 1.06 18.26
CA ARG A 153 8.32 1.72 17.99
C ARG A 153 8.07 1.82 16.49
N ILE A 154 6.80 1.88 16.11
CA ILE A 154 6.45 2.30 14.75
C ILE A 154 6.90 3.75 14.57
N ASN A 155 7.80 3.97 13.63
CA ASN A 155 8.35 5.28 13.31
C ASN A 155 7.70 5.86 12.03
N GLN A 156 8.00 7.11 11.75
CA GLN A 156 7.47 7.84 10.59
C GLN A 156 7.92 7.21 9.26
N LEU A 157 9.16 6.67 9.20
CA LEU A 157 9.67 5.96 8.03
C LEU A 157 8.80 4.73 7.69
N GLU A 158 8.54 3.84 8.64
CA GLU A 158 7.76 2.62 8.39
C GLU A 158 6.30 2.95 8.00
N MET A 159 5.74 4.03 8.53
CA MET A 159 4.40 4.49 8.13
C MET A 159 4.37 5.07 6.72
N ALA A 160 5.37 5.86 6.33
CA ALA A 160 5.52 6.37 4.97
C ALA A 160 5.79 5.26 3.95
N LEU A 161 6.63 4.28 4.30
CA LEU A 161 6.83 3.08 3.47
C LEU A 161 5.54 2.25 3.37
N THR A 162 4.78 2.13 4.46
CA THR A 162 3.46 1.48 4.42
C THR A 162 2.52 2.20 3.47
N GLN A 163 2.51 3.54 3.47
CA GLN A 163 1.76 4.34 2.50
C GLN A 163 2.21 4.02 1.07
N PHE A 164 3.52 3.90 0.80
CA PHE A 164 4.02 3.42 -0.50
C PHE A 164 3.47 2.02 -0.83
N GLY A 165 3.39 1.09 0.11
CA GLY A 165 2.83 -0.24 -0.16
C GLY A 165 1.39 -0.22 -0.68
N PHE A 166 0.59 0.80 -0.37
CA PHE A 166 -0.78 0.91 -0.89
C PHE A 166 -0.90 1.62 -2.23
N ILE A 167 -0.01 2.58 -2.53
CA ILE A 167 -0.15 3.47 -3.69
C ILE A 167 1.04 3.47 -4.64
N GLY A 168 2.23 3.13 -4.16
CA GLY A 168 3.51 3.34 -4.82
C GLY A 168 3.54 2.68 -6.20
N PHE A 169 3.35 1.35 -6.27
CA PHE A 169 3.32 0.66 -7.57
C PHE A 169 2.22 1.17 -8.50
N ALA A 170 1.09 1.64 -7.99
CA ALA A 170 0.06 2.24 -8.83
C ALA A 170 0.53 3.55 -9.48
N LEU A 171 1.27 4.37 -8.75
CA LEU A 171 1.77 5.64 -9.23
C LEU A 171 2.95 5.49 -10.20
N VAL A 172 3.89 4.58 -9.90
CA VAL A 172 5.16 4.46 -10.65
C VAL A 172 5.24 3.26 -11.60
N ARG A 173 4.35 2.28 -11.45
CA ARG A 173 4.28 1.07 -12.30
C ARG A 173 2.87 0.76 -12.75
N GLY A 174 2.02 1.77 -12.89
CA GLY A 174 0.58 1.64 -13.22
C GLY A 174 0.30 0.69 -14.39
N ARG A 175 1.03 0.80 -15.51
CA ARG A 175 0.86 -0.11 -16.66
C ARG A 175 1.01 -1.58 -16.29
N PHE A 176 2.01 -1.92 -15.48
CA PHE A 176 2.32 -3.31 -15.13
C PHE A 176 1.28 -3.94 -14.24
N ILE A 177 0.54 -3.14 -13.47
CA ILE A 177 -0.53 -3.59 -12.57
C ILE A 177 -1.94 -3.37 -13.16
N GLY A 178 -2.03 -3.01 -14.45
CA GLY A 178 -3.31 -2.84 -15.14
C GLY A 178 -4.02 -1.50 -14.89
N ILE A 179 -3.30 -0.45 -14.50
CA ILE A 179 -3.80 0.93 -14.49
C ILE A 179 -3.37 1.61 -15.80
N HIS A 180 -4.35 1.84 -16.66
CA HIS A 180 -4.15 2.47 -17.97
C HIS A 180 -5.05 3.69 -18.11
N GLU A 181 -4.58 4.71 -18.84
CA GLU A 181 -5.36 5.89 -19.22
C GLU A 181 -5.93 6.71 -18.03
N VAL A 182 -5.27 6.71 -16.87
CA VAL A 182 -5.68 7.57 -15.75
C VAL A 182 -5.14 8.98 -15.96
N SER A 183 -6.02 9.96 -15.89
CA SER A 183 -5.65 11.37 -16.03
C SER A 183 -4.86 11.90 -14.83
N GLU A 184 -4.12 12.98 -15.05
CA GLU A 184 -3.38 13.64 -13.97
C GLU A 184 -4.31 14.13 -12.84
N GLU A 185 -5.50 14.61 -13.18
CA GLU A 185 -6.52 15.04 -12.21
C GLU A 185 -7.05 13.89 -11.34
N GLU A 186 -7.24 12.71 -11.94
CA GLU A 186 -7.64 11.51 -11.18
C GLU A 186 -6.53 11.04 -10.25
N LEU A 187 -5.27 11.04 -10.72
CA LEU A 187 -4.12 10.76 -9.87
C LEU A 187 -3.96 11.78 -8.75
N LYS A 188 -4.19 13.07 -9.02
CA LYS A 188 -4.15 14.13 -8.02
C LYS A 188 -5.20 13.88 -6.93
N GLY A 189 -6.43 13.55 -7.32
CA GLY A 189 -7.48 13.18 -6.37
C GLY A 189 -7.12 11.94 -5.53
N PHE A 190 -6.56 10.90 -6.17
CA PHE A 190 -6.16 9.68 -5.48
C PHE A 190 -5.02 9.93 -4.48
N ILE A 191 -4.00 10.70 -4.88
CA ILE A 191 -2.89 11.11 -4.01
C ILE A 191 -3.41 11.97 -2.86
N HIS A 192 -4.33 12.90 -3.12
CA HIS A 192 -4.93 13.76 -2.10
C HIS A 192 -5.68 12.97 -1.03
N LEU A 193 -6.48 11.98 -1.43
CA LEU A 193 -7.13 11.04 -0.50
C LEU A 193 -6.08 10.35 0.39
N TRP A 194 -5.01 9.81 -0.20
CA TRP A 194 -3.97 9.11 0.56
C TRP A 194 -3.09 10.02 1.41
N ARG A 195 -2.94 11.29 1.02
CA ARG A 195 -2.32 12.33 1.85
C ARG A 195 -3.14 12.54 3.12
N ALA A 196 -4.46 12.69 2.99
CA ALA A 196 -5.36 12.84 4.13
C ALA A 196 -5.39 11.59 5.02
N VAL A 197 -5.38 10.38 4.43
CA VAL A 197 -5.26 9.12 5.19
C VAL A 197 -3.96 9.07 6.00
N GLY A 198 -2.82 9.39 5.37
CA GLY A 198 -1.52 9.41 6.04
C GLY A 198 -1.52 10.37 7.22
N TYR A 199 -2.04 11.59 7.02
CA TYR A 199 -2.21 12.60 8.06
C TYR A 199 -3.02 12.04 9.24
N VAL A 200 -4.24 11.55 8.99
CA VAL A 200 -5.15 11.01 10.02
C VAL A 200 -4.58 9.79 10.74
N LEU A 201 -3.67 9.03 10.11
CA LEU A 201 -2.96 7.92 10.75
C LEU A 201 -1.73 8.35 11.55
N GLY A 202 -1.39 9.65 11.58
CA GLY A 202 -0.32 10.22 12.39
C GLY A 202 0.99 10.48 11.63
N ILE A 203 1.00 10.35 10.30
CA ILE A 203 2.18 10.70 9.50
C ILE A 203 2.33 12.23 9.52
N GLU A 204 3.49 12.72 9.92
CA GLU A 204 3.82 14.14 9.85
C GLU A 204 3.86 14.61 8.39
N ASP A 205 3.42 15.84 8.12
CA ASP A 205 3.40 16.40 6.76
C ASP A 205 4.77 16.37 6.07
N ARG A 206 5.87 16.48 6.84
CA ARG A 206 7.24 16.40 6.30
C ARG A 206 7.67 15.00 5.88
N PHE A 207 6.98 13.95 6.33
CA PHE A 207 7.26 12.54 6.01
C PHE A 207 6.17 11.90 5.12
N ASN A 208 5.04 12.58 4.92
CA ASN A 208 3.96 12.09 4.06
C ASN A 208 4.39 12.10 2.59
N ILE A 209 4.44 10.92 1.97
CA ILE A 209 4.95 10.77 0.59
C ILE A 209 3.94 11.30 -0.44
N CYS A 210 2.67 11.43 -0.05
CA CYS A 210 1.62 12.00 -0.90
C CYS A 210 1.69 13.53 -0.86
N ARG A 211 2.27 14.13 -1.89
CA ARG A 211 2.41 15.57 -2.04
C ARG A 211 1.23 16.15 -2.83
N GLU A 212 1.12 17.47 -2.86
CA GLU A 212 0.11 18.14 -3.68
C GLU A 212 0.34 17.89 -5.19
N SER A 213 1.60 17.78 -5.60
CA SER A 213 2.00 17.50 -6.97
C SER A 213 2.05 16.00 -7.25
N VAL A 214 1.41 15.59 -8.35
CA VAL A 214 1.49 14.21 -8.88
C VAL A 214 2.94 13.87 -9.24
N LYS A 215 3.66 14.82 -9.85
CA LYS A 215 5.05 14.65 -10.26
C LYS A 215 5.95 14.40 -9.05
N GLU A 216 5.90 15.28 -8.04
CA GLU A 216 6.71 15.13 -6.82
C GLU A 216 6.46 13.79 -6.12
N THR A 217 5.18 13.41 -6.00
CA THR A 217 4.79 12.13 -5.37
C THR A 217 5.35 10.93 -6.13
N LYS A 218 5.29 10.95 -7.47
CA LYS A 218 5.86 9.88 -8.30
C LYS A 218 7.37 9.81 -8.17
N GLU A 219 8.06 10.95 -8.18
CA GLU A 219 9.52 11.00 -8.01
C GLU A 219 9.96 10.47 -6.64
N ILE A 220 9.24 10.80 -5.56
CA ILE A 220 9.47 10.21 -4.23
C ILE A 220 9.28 8.69 -4.28
N CYS A 221 8.20 8.21 -4.91
CA CYS A 221 7.91 6.79 -5.00
C CYS A 221 8.99 6.02 -5.81
N GLU A 222 9.46 6.57 -6.93
CA GLU A 222 10.58 5.97 -7.69
C GLU A 222 11.84 5.85 -6.83
N GLU A 223 12.17 6.92 -6.10
CA GLU A 223 13.37 6.95 -5.28
C GLU A 223 13.28 5.98 -4.09
N LEU A 224 12.11 5.86 -3.45
CA LEU A 224 11.86 4.84 -2.43
C LEU A 224 11.93 3.42 -2.99
N MET A 225 11.35 3.18 -4.16
CA MET A 225 11.44 1.87 -4.82
C MET A 225 12.89 1.47 -5.09
N ARG A 226 13.68 2.40 -5.64
CA ARG A 226 15.09 2.21 -5.97
C ARG A 226 15.96 1.96 -4.73
N ARG A 227 15.76 2.73 -3.66
CA ARG A 227 16.64 2.70 -2.48
C ARG A 227 16.21 1.74 -1.39
N VAL A 228 14.92 1.42 -1.31
CA VAL A 228 14.35 0.66 -0.19
C VAL A 228 13.79 -0.67 -0.65
N PHE A 229 12.86 -0.66 -1.61
CA PHE A 229 12.08 -1.86 -1.92
C PHE A 229 12.81 -2.84 -2.84
N ILE A 230 13.53 -2.36 -3.86
CA ILE A 230 14.37 -3.22 -4.71
C ILE A 230 15.45 -3.94 -3.88
N PRO A 231 16.29 -3.23 -3.09
CA PRO A 231 17.29 -3.91 -2.25
C PRO A 231 16.66 -4.84 -1.21
N GLY A 232 15.53 -4.42 -0.61
CA GLY A 232 14.84 -5.22 0.40
C GLY A 232 14.35 -6.58 -0.12
N LEU A 233 13.88 -6.67 -1.37
CA LEU A 233 13.46 -7.95 -1.96
C LEU A 233 14.62 -8.78 -2.52
N GLN A 234 15.74 -8.15 -2.89
CA GLN A 234 16.96 -8.86 -3.29
C GLN A 234 17.64 -9.54 -2.09
N GLN A 235 17.58 -8.90 -0.92
CA GLN A 235 18.19 -9.39 0.32
C GLN A 235 17.20 -9.27 1.49
N PRO A 236 16.12 -10.07 1.50
CA PRO A 236 15.14 -10.00 2.57
C PRO A 236 15.70 -10.58 3.87
N GLY A 237 15.23 -10.09 5.01
CA GLY A 237 15.59 -10.65 6.32
C GLY A 237 15.06 -12.07 6.52
N ASP A 238 15.66 -12.80 7.47
CA ASP A 238 15.44 -14.24 7.69
C ASP A 238 13.96 -14.65 7.89
N ASP A 239 13.17 -13.77 8.50
CA ASP A 239 11.75 -14.04 8.78
C ASP A 239 10.84 -13.89 7.54
N PHE A 240 11.32 -13.23 6.48
CA PHE A 240 10.49 -12.81 5.35
C PHE A 240 9.77 -13.97 4.67
N TYR A 241 10.51 -14.97 4.18
CA TYR A 241 9.93 -16.07 3.42
C TYR A 241 8.94 -16.89 4.26
N ASN A 242 9.26 -17.10 5.55
CA ASN A 242 8.39 -17.82 6.47
C ASN A 242 7.07 -17.09 6.67
N VAL A 243 7.11 -15.78 6.94
CA VAL A 243 5.89 -14.98 7.09
C VAL A 243 5.15 -14.88 5.76
N ALA A 244 5.83 -14.58 4.66
CA ALA A 244 5.21 -14.47 3.33
C ALA A 244 4.46 -15.76 2.95
N LYS A 245 5.04 -16.93 3.25
CA LYS A 245 4.36 -18.22 3.04
C LYS A 245 3.07 -18.34 3.85
N VAL A 246 3.08 -17.99 5.13
CA VAL A 246 1.87 -18.02 5.98
C VAL A 246 0.81 -17.03 5.48
N VAL A 247 1.24 -15.83 5.07
CA VAL A 247 0.38 -14.80 4.50
C VAL A 247 -0.29 -15.29 3.22
N VAL A 248 0.48 -15.80 2.27
CA VAL A 248 -0.03 -16.35 1.00
C VAL A 248 -0.99 -17.51 1.26
N GLU A 249 -0.65 -18.43 2.17
CA GLU A 249 -1.56 -19.51 2.56
C GLU A 249 -2.86 -18.99 3.20
N GLY A 250 -2.82 -17.86 3.91
CA GLY A 250 -4.03 -17.16 4.35
C GLY A 250 -4.85 -16.63 3.17
N PHE A 251 -4.21 -15.92 2.24
CA PHE A 251 -4.85 -15.40 1.03
C PHE A 251 -5.46 -16.48 0.14
N ARG A 252 -4.94 -17.71 0.15
CA ARG A 252 -5.54 -18.84 -0.59
C ARG A 252 -6.94 -19.21 -0.10
N GLY A 253 -7.37 -18.75 1.07
CA GLY A 253 -8.78 -18.81 1.51
C GLY A 253 -9.71 -17.84 0.76
N MET A 254 -9.14 -16.90 -0.01
CA MET A 254 -9.84 -15.91 -0.84
C MET A 254 -9.54 -16.13 -2.33
N ILE A 255 -8.27 -16.42 -2.64
CA ILE A 255 -7.71 -16.55 -3.99
C ILE A 255 -6.98 -17.89 -4.08
N PRO A 256 -7.67 -19.03 -4.33
CA PRO A 256 -7.08 -20.37 -4.26
C PRO A 256 -5.83 -20.57 -5.13
N GLY A 257 -5.79 -19.88 -6.28
CA GLY A 257 -4.70 -19.95 -7.26
C GLY A 257 -3.48 -19.10 -6.93
N LEU A 258 -3.45 -18.38 -5.80
CA LEU A 258 -2.32 -17.55 -5.41
C LEU A 258 -1.15 -18.43 -4.90
N HIS A 259 0.06 -18.17 -5.42
CA HIS A 259 1.28 -18.89 -5.07
C HIS A 259 2.39 -17.88 -4.75
N LEU A 260 3.23 -18.20 -3.76
CA LEU A 260 4.27 -17.29 -3.28
C LEU A 260 5.29 -16.98 -4.37
N ASP A 261 5.75 -18.01 -5.10
CA ASP A 261 6.76 -17.82 -6.14
C ASP A 261 6.26 -16.88 -7.25
N ASN A 262 5.01 -17.06 -7.72
CA ASN A 262 4.41 -16.11 -8.67
C ASN A 262 4.32 -14.69 -8.13
N MET A 263 3.94 -14.53 -6.86
CA MET A 263 3.88 -13.21 -6.24
C MET A 263 5.26 -12.55 -6.18
N LEU A 264 6.30 -13.29 -5.80
CA LEU A 264 7.67 -12.77 -5.72
C LEU A 264 8.22 -12.42 -7.11
N HIS A 265 8.11 -13.33 -8.09
CA HIS A 265 8.55 -13.08 -9.46
C HIS A 265 7.84 -11.88 -10.06
N TYR A 266 6.52 -11.80 -9.90
CA TYR A 266 5.75 -10.69 -10.44
C TYR A 266 6.07 -9.35 -9.76
N THR A 267 6.33 -9.36 -8.44
CA THR A 267 6.78 -8.15 -7.73
C THR A 267 8.15 -7.67 -8.25
N HIS A 268 9.10 -8.58 -8.48
CA HIS A 268 10.39 -8.24 -9.10
C HIS A 268 10.23 -7.69 -10.51
N MET A 269 9.42 -8.35 -11.35
CA MET A 269 9.10 -7.91 -12.71
C MET A 269 8.57 -6.47 -12.72
N ILE A 270 7.65 -6.15 -11.82
CA ILE A 270 7.08 -4.79 -11.69
C ILE A 270 8.15 -3.78 -11.29
N MET A 271 8.97 -4.07 -10.29
CA MET A 271 10.00 -3.12 -9.83
C MET A 271 11.03 -2.80 -10.92
N GLU A 272 11.41 -3.82 -11.69
CA GLU A 272 12.40 -3.75 -12.77
C GLU A 272 11.80 -3.30 -14.11
N SER A 273 10.49 -3.06 -14.16
CA SER A 273 9.78 -2.75 -15.41
C SER A 273 9.96 -3.82 -16.50
N ASN A 274 10.03 -5.10 -16.10
CA ASN A 274 10.21 -6.24 -16.98
C ASN A 274 8.88 -6.95 -17.26
N GLU A 275 8.47 -7.06 -18.53
CA GLU A 275 7.25 -7.79 -18.95
C GLU A 275 7.57 -9.21 -19.46
N ASP A 276 8.85 -9.57 -19.59
CA ASP A 276 9.29 -10.84 -20.15
C ASP A 276 9.30 -11.96 -19.10
N VAL A 277 8.21 -12.74 -19.08
CA VAL A 277 8.06 -13.90 -18.18
C VAL A 277 9.10 -15.00 -18.48
N ALA A 278 9.59 -15.13 -19.73
CA ALA A 278 10.59 -16.16 -20.02
C ALA A 278 11.94 -15.84 -19.36
N ASN A 279 12.24 -14.55 -19.17
CA ASN A 279 13.47 -14.05 -18.57
C ASN A 279 13.24 -13.40 -17.19
N CYS A 280 12.24 -13.89 -16.42
CA CYS A 280 11.92 -13.37 -15.09
C CYS A 280 12.66 -14.09 -13.94
N ALA A 281 13.46 -15.11 -14.25
CA ALA A 281 14.19 -15.90 -13.25
C ALA A 281 15.13 -15.01 -12.41
N LYS A 282 15.26 -15.35 -11.13
CA LYS A 282 16.13 -14.67 -10.18
C LYS A 282 16.92 -15.70 -9.38
N ASP A 283 18.22 -15.47 -9.23
CA ASP A 283 19.12 -16.41 -8.54
C ASP A 283 18.71 -16.67 -7.08
N HIS A 284 18.10 -15.67 -6.43
CA HIS A 284 17.64 -15.75 -5.05
C HIS A 284 16.18 -16.23 -4.90
N LEU A 285 15.50 -16.59 -6.00
CA LEU A 285 14.14 -17.14 -5.99
C LEU A 285 14.12 -18.59 -6.50
N SER A 286 13.15 -19.36 -6.02
CA SER A 286 12.87 -20.69 -6.56
C SER A 286 12.47 -20.61 -8.03
N PRO A 287 13.00 -21.46 -8.92
CA PRO A 287 12.60 -21.44 -10.33
C PRO A 287 11.11 -21.79 -10.50
N LEU A 288 10.45 -21.11 -11.43
CA LEU A 288 9.06 -21.38 -11.78
C LEU A 288 8.94 -22.59 -12.71
N ASP A 289 8.07 -23.54 -12.36
CA ASP A 289 7.68 -24.61 -13.27
C ASP A 289 6.80 -24.09 -14.43
N THR A 290 6.49 -24.98 -15.39
CA THR A 290 5.71 -24.62 -16.58
C THR A 290 4.31 -24.09 -16.25
N ILE A 291 3.67 -24.58 -15.19
CA ILE A 291 2.33 -24.16 -14.78
C ILE A 291 2.40 -22.78 -14.13
N GLU A 292 3.37 -22.55 -13.26
CA GLU A 292 3.59 -21.25 -12.63
C GLU A 292 3.99 -20.18 -13.67
N GLN A 293 4.84 -20.51 -14.63
CA GLN A 293 5.14 -19.62 -15.77
C GLN A 293 3.88 -19.31 -16.60
N LEU A 294 3.00 -20.29 -16.83
CA LEU A 294 1.74 -20.06 -17.53
C LEU A 294 0.81 -19.13 -16.73
N LYS A 295 0.68 -19.34 -15.42
CA LYS A 295 -0.11 -18.45 -14.54
C LYS A 295 0.42 -17.02 -14.57
N LEU A 296 1.74 -16.85 -14.52
CA LEU A 296 2.37 -15.54 -14.57
C LEU A 296 2.16 -14.86 -15.94
N LYS A 297 2.28 -15.60 -17.04
CA LYS A 297 1.92 -15.12 -18.39
C LYS A 297 0.46 -14.68 -18.45
N ILE A 298 -0.47 -15.46 -17.91
CA ILE A 298 -1.89 -15.09 -17.85
C ILE A 298 -2.05 -13.79 -17.06
N LEU A 299 -1.41 -13.64 -15.90
CA LEU A 299 -1.49 -12.43 -15.08
C LEU A 299 -0.99 -11.19 -15.84
N VAL A 300 0.18 -11.27 -16.49
CA VAL A 300 0.73 -10.17 -17.31
C VAL A 300 -0.24 -9.80 -18.46
N ASN A 301 -0.79 -10.80 -19.15
CA ASN A 301 -1.76 -10.55 -20.23
C ASN A 301 -3.07 -9.96 -19.72
N VAL A 302 -3.56 -10.38 -18.54
CA VAL A 302 -4.73 -9.76 -17.89
C VAL A 302 -4.43 -8.30 -17.59
N MET A 303 -3.26 -7.97 -17.05
CA MET A 303 -2.91 -6.58 -16.74
C MET A 303 -2.79 -5.73 -18.00
N TRP A 304 -2.21 -6.27 -19.07
CA TRP A 304 -2.21 -5.61 -20.37
C TRP A 304 -3.64 -5.39 -20.92
N ALA A 305 -4.53 -6.38 -20.79
CA ALA A 305 -5.91 -6.29 -21.26
C ALA A 305 -6.77 -5.27 -20.48
N MET A 306 -6.35 -4.86 -19.26
CA MET A 306 -7.03 -3.81 -18.50
C MET A 306 -7.07 -2.45 -19.21
N GLN A 307 -6.27 -2.24 -20.28
CA GLN A 307 -6.39 -1.03 -21.11
C GLN A 307 -7.78 -0.91 -21.74
N TYR A 308 -8.41 -2.03 -22.10
CA TYR A 308 -9.73 -2.04 -22.71
C TYR A 308 -10.82 -1.80 -21.65
N ARG A 309 -11.60 -0.71 -21.82
CA ARG A 309 -12.63 -0.29 -20.87
C ARG A 309 -13.63 -1.39 -20.50
N ILE A 310 -14.09 -2.17 -21.48
CA ILE A 310 -15.04 -3.27 -21.25
C ILE A 310 -14.42 -4.37 -20.38
N PHE A 311 -13.18 -4.77 -20.67
CA PHE A 311 -12.47 -5.78 -19.89
C PHE A 311 -12.24 -5.33 -18.45
N ARG A 312 -11.76 -4.09 -18.27
CA ARG A 312 -11.59 -3.46 -16.96
C ARG A 312 -12.90 -3.37 -16.18
N PHE A 313 -14.01 -3.02 -16.83
CA PHE A 313 -15.33 -3.03 -16.22
C PHE A 313 -15.72 -4.44 -15.72
N ILE A 314 -15.52 -5.48 -16.55
CA ILE A 314 -15.79 -6.88 -16.16
C ILE A 314 -14.94 -7.28 -14.95
N MET A 315 -13.63 -7.02 -14.98
CA MET A 315 -12.71 -7.39 -13.89
C MET A 315 -13.05 -6.69 -12.58
N ASN A 316 -13.42 -5.40 -12.61
CA ASN A 316 -13.82 -4.67 -11.42
C ASN A 316 -15.12 -5.21 -10.80
N ASN A 317 -16.12 -5.53 -11.63
CA ASN A 317 -17.38 -6.09 -11.16
C ASN A 317 -17.22 -7.54 -10.67
N PHE A 318 -16.37 -8.33 -11.34
CA PHE A 318 -16.02 -9.67 -10.90
C PHE A 318 -15.35 -9.64 -9.51
N LEU A 319 -14.42 -8.72 -9.28
CA LEU A 319 -13.82 -8.54 -7.95
C LEU A 319 -14.86 -8.19 -6.89
N LEU A 320 -15.81 -7.29 -7.18
CA LEU A 320 -16.90 -6.96 -6.26
C LEU A 320 -17.76 -8.18 -5.91
N LEU A 321 -18.14 -8.98 -6.91
CA LEU A 321 -18.88 -10.22 -6.70
C LEU A 321 -18.09 -11.18 -5.80
N ILE A 322 -16.78 -11.33 -6.05
CA ILE A 322 -15.91 -12.19 -5.26
C ILE A 322 -15.80 -11.70 -3.80
N ILE A 323 -15.63 -10.40 -3.58
CA ILE A 323 -15.62 -9.82 -2.22
C ILE A 323 -16.96 -10.05 -1.53
N TRP A 324 -18.08 -9.84 -2.22
CA TRP A 324 -19.41 -10.10 -1.67
C TRP A 324 -19.58 -11.58 -1.29
N LEU A 325 -19.06 -12.51 -2.10
CA LEU A 325 -19.02 -13.93 -1.78
C LEU A 325 -18.15 -14.19 -0.54
N TRP A 326 -16.96 -13.58 -0.41
CA TRP A 326 -16.13 -13.74 0.80
C TRP A 326 -16.84 -13.28 2.08
N ILE A 327 -17.70 -12.27 2.01
CA ILE A 327 -18.44 -11.75 3.17
C ILE A 327 -19.68 -12.59 3.49
N ASN A 328 -20.44 -12.99 2.48
CA ASN A 328 -21.75 -13.62 2.66
C ASN A 328 -21.71 -15.15 2.60
N PHE A 329 -20.83 -15.70 1.77
CA PHE A 329 -20.70 -17.14 1.49
C PHE A 329 -19.22 -17.54 1.36
N PRO A 330 -18.42 -17.52 2.46
CA PRO A 330 -16.98 -17.79 2.42
C PRO A 330 -16.66 -19.29 2.21
N ILE A 331 -17.21 -19.90 1.16
CA ILE A 331 -17.12 -21.33 0.84
C ILE A 331 -15.66 -21.77 0.73
N VAL A 332 -14.81 -20.95 0.08
CA VAL A 332 -13.38 -21.24 -0.06
C VAL A 332 -12.67 -21.28 1.30
N ALA A 333 -12.96 -20.32 2.17
CA ALA A 333 -12.38 -20.28 3.51
C ALA A 333 -12.90 -21.44 4.38
N TYR A 334 -14.19 -21.78 4.27
CA TYR A 334 -14.77 -22.94 4.95
C TYR A 334 -14.16 -24.26 4.48
N TRP A 335 -13.93 -24.42 3.18
CA TRP A 335 -13.27 -25.60 2.64
C TRP A 335 -11.82 -25.70 3.12
N LYS A 336 -11.07 -24.59 3.14
CA LYS A 336 -9.65 -24.58 3.50
C LYS A 336 -9.38 -24.64 5.01
N PHE A 337 -10.18 -23.95 5.82
CA PHE A 337 -9.94 -23.77 7.26
C PHE A 337 -11.02 -24.39 8.16
N GLY A 338 -12.07 -24.96 7.58
CA GLY A 338 -13.24 -25.47 8.30
C GLY A 338 -14.27 -24.38 8.64
N ILE A 339 -15.48 -24.82 8.99
CA ILE A 339 -16.67 -23.96 9.26
C ILE A 339 -16.64 -23.32 10.67
N THR A 340 -15.60 -23.59 11.48
CA THR A 340 -15.51 -23.03 12.84
C THR A 340 -15.66 -21.50 12.85
N HIS A 341 -16.13 -20.91 13.96
CA HIS A 341 -16.39 -19.46 14.15
C HIS A 341 -15.22 -18.51 13.79
N HIS A 342 -14.08 -19.06 13.39
CA HIS A 342 -12.90 -18.32 13.01
C HIS A 342 -12.80 -18.02 11.50
N SER A 343 -13.52 -18.74 10.63
CA SER A 343 -13.40 -18.60 9.17
C SER A 343 -14.38 -17.60 8.53
N HIS A 344 -15.39 -17.14 9.27
CA HIS A 344 -16.28 -16.06 8.83
C HIS A 344 -15.82 -14.72 9.42
N VAL A 345 -15.65 -13.70 8.58
CA VAL A 345 -15.06 -12.40 8.97
C VAL A 345 -16.03 -11.27 8.66
N ARG A 346 -16.24 -10.39 9.64
CA ARG A 346 -17.00 -9.13 9.54
C ARG A 346 -16.26 -8.06 10.38
N ILE A 347 -16.31 -6.79 9.97
CA ILE A 347 -15.56 -5.67 10.59
C ILE A 347 -16.44 -4.57 11.19
#